data_AF-A0A7H8ISA0-F1
#
_entry.id   AF-A0A7H8ISA0-F1
#
_cell.length_a   1.000
_cell.length_b   1.000
_cell.length_c   1.000
_cell.angle_alpha   90.00
_cell.angle_beta   90.00
_cell.angle_gamma   90.00
#
_symmetry.space_group_name_H-M   'P 1'
#
loop_
_entity.id
_entity.type
_entity.pdbx_description
1 polymer ?
#
loop_
_entity_poly.entity_id
_entity_poly.type
_entity_poly.pdbx_seq_one_letter_code
_entity_poly.pdbx_strand_id
1 'polypeptide(L)'
;MFAAERRQLILEMVRANGAVSLRELARVVQTSEVTVRRDVRALEAEGLLDRRHGGAVLPGGFTRESGFPQKSHLATAEKTAIADLAAGFVDEGEAVVVGAGTTTQELARRLARVPGLTVVTNSLLVAQALAHANRVEVVMTGGTLRGSNYALVGSGAEQSLQGLRVSRAFLSGSGLTAERGLSTSNMLSASVDRALVQAAAEVVVLADHTKLGTDTMFQTVPTDVITRLVTDEPPAHDDRALTELQALADQGVQISVAGPGAGAGSGGEGGGPGRQGRLGHPPRAGEDGLPLPGPRRNHPHPPSPQLRSAVPLSEQQPGRVADLAPRRR
;
A
#
# COMPACT_ATOMS: atom_id res chain seq x y z
N MET A 1 10.94 -31.06 14.31
CA MET A 1 11.76 -29.87 14.63
C MET A 1 12.02 -29.83 16.13
N PHE A 2 13.28 -29.74 16.54
CA PHE A 2 13.63 -29.65 17.96
C PHE A 2 13.30 -28.27 18.55
N ALA A 3 13.09 -28.18 19.86
CA ALA A 3 12.66 -26.93 20.50
C ALA A 3 13.68 -25.78 20.39
N ALA A 4 14.98 -26.07 20.38
CA ALA A 4 16.03 -25.06 20.20
C ALA A 4 16.05 -24.51 18.76
N GLU A 5 16.01 -25.39 17.77
CA GLU A 5 15.95 -25.04 16.35
C GLU A 5 14.69 -24.21 16.02
N ARG A 6 13.55 -24.60 16.60
CA ARG A 6 12.29 -23.85 16.48
C ARG A 6 12.39 -22.45 17.08
N ARG A 7 12.96 -22.34 18.28
CA ARG A 7 13.16 -21.04 18.95
C ARG A 7 14.11 -20.14 18.16
N GLN A 8 15.15 -20.71 17.56
CA GLN A 8 16.06 -19.98 16.67
C GLN A 8 15.33 -19.42 15.43
N LEU A 9 14.51 -20.25 14.78
CA LEU A 9 13.67 -19.81 13.66
C LEU A 9 12.69 -18.70 14.05
N ILE A 10 12.03 -18.84 15.20
CA ILE A 10 11.12 -17.80 15.74
C ILE A 10 11.89 -16.50 15.95
N LEU A 11 13.08 -16.56 16.56
CA LEU A 11 13.91 -15.38 16.82
C LEU A 11 14.35 -14.71 15.51
N GLU A 12 14.77 -15.48 14.51
CA GLU A 12 15.15 -14.97 13.19
C GLU A 12 13.97 -14.33 12.46
N MET A 13 12.80 -14.95 12.51
CA MET A 13 11.58 -14.37 11.95
C MET A 13 11.20 -13.05 12.61
N VAL A 14 11.29 -12.96 13.94
CA VAL A 14 11.00 -11.72 14.66
C VAL A 14 12.12 -10.68 14.42
N ARG A 15 13.37 -11.10 14.18
CA ARG A 15 14.45 -10.20 13.74
C ARG A 15 14.32 -9.75 12.29
N ALA A 16 13.70 -10.51 11.40
CA ALA A 16 13.47 -10.09 10.01
C ALA A 16 12.27 -9.15 9.90
N ASN A 17 11.17 -9.50 10.58
CA ASN A 17 9.89 -8.83 10.42
C ASN A 17 9.59 -7.82 11.54
N GLY A 18 10.25 -7.95 12.69
CA GLY A 18 10.14 -7.02 13.80
C GLY A 18 9.05 -7.30 14.79
N ALA A 19 7.85 -7.58 14.30
CA ALA A 19 6.74 -8.08 15.09
C ALA A 19 6.06 -9.20 14.30
N VAL A 20 5.79 -10.32 14.97
CA VAL A 20 5.14 -11.48 14.36
C VAL A 20 4.06 -12.03 15.29
N SER A 21 2.89 -12.34 14.73
CA SER A 21 1.80 -12.95 15.50
C SER A 21 2.11 -14.40 15.87
N LEU A 22 1.53 -14.87 16.99
CA LEU A 22 1.67 -16.29 17.39
C LEU A 22 1.11 -17.23 16.31
N ARG A 23 0.05 -16.83 15.61
CA ARG A 23 -0.59 -17.59 14.53
C ARG A 23 0.34 -17.76 13.32
N GLU A 24 1.06 -16.71 12.95
CA GLU A 24 1.98 -16.72 11.83
C GLU A 24 3.24 -17.53 12.16
N LEU A 25 3.79 -17.34 13.36
CA LEU A 25 4.86 -18.20 13.88
C LEU A 25 4.43 -19.67 13.85
N ALA A 26 3.23 -19.99 14.34
CA ALA A 26 2.68 -21.35 14.37
C ALA A 26 2.59 -21.99 12.98
N ARG A 27 2.21 -21.22 11.95
CA ARG A 27 2.23 -21.69 10.55
C ARG A 27 3.64 -22.00 10.07
N VAL A 28 4.59 -21.09 10.28
CA VAL A 28 5.94 -21.23 9.72
C VAL A 28 6.72 -22.35 10.39
N VAL A 29 6.63 -22.46 11.72
CA VAL A 29 7.26 -23.56 12.46
C VAL A 29 6.40 -24.84 12.52
N GLN A 30 5.27 -24.85 11.80
CA GLN A 30 4.35 -25.98 11.67
C GLN A 30 3.96 -26.62 13.01
N THR A 31 3.56 -25.79 13.97
CA THR A 31 3.15 -26.24 15.31
C THR A 31 1.91 -25.50 15.81
N SER A 32 1.41 -25.85 17.00
CA SER A 32 0.25 -25.18 17.59
C SER A 32 0.63 -23.81 18.17
N GLU A 33 -0.32 -22.87 18.21
CA GLU A 33 -0.12 -21.57 18.89
C GLU A 33 0.21 -21.74 20.38
N VAL A 34 -0.27 -22.82 21.01
CA VAL A 34 0.04 -23.14 22.42
C VAL A 34 1.53 -23.49 22.57
N THR A 35 2.09 -24.23 21.61
CA THR A 35 3.53 -24.56 21.57
C THR A 35 4.36 -23.30 21.33
N VAL A 36 4.01 -22.50 20.32
CA VAL A 36 4.70 -21.23 20.02
C VAL A 36 4.65 -20.29 21.21
N ARG A 37 3.52 -20.21 21.93
CA ARG A 37 3.40 -19.38 23.13
C ARG A 37 4.40 -19.80 24.21
N ARG A 38 4.69 -21.10 24.35
CA ARG A 38 5.72 -21.60 25.28
C ARG A 38 7.13 -21.24 24.80
N ASP A 39 7.39 -21.37 23.51
CA ASP A 39 8.69 -21.01 22.92
C ASP A 39 9.01 -19.52 23.04
N VAL A 40 8.02 -18.67 22.75
CA VAL A 40 8.12 -17.21 22.91
C VAL A 40 8.33 -16.83 24.37
N ARG A 41 7.66 -17.49 25.32
CA ARG A 41 7.90 -17.28 26.76
C ARG A 41 9.32 -17.64 27.18
N ALA A 42 9.90 -18.69 26.60
CA ALA A 42 11.29 -19.05 26.87
C ALA A 42 12.26 -17.99 26.33
N LEU A 43 12.04 -17.52 25.10
CA LEU A 43 12.84 -16.44 24.50
C LEU A 43 12.67 -15.10 25.24
N GLU A 44 11.49 -14.83 25.78
CA GLU A 44 11.21 -13.67 26.65
C GLU A 44 11.96 -13.77 27.98
N ALA A 45 11.96 -14.94 28.63
CA ALA A 45 12.73 -15.17 29.85
C ALA A 45 14.24 -15.03 29.62
N GLU A 46 14.71 -15.32 28.41
CA GLU A 46 16.10 -15.12 27.96
C GLU A 46 16.39 -13.66 27.53
N GLY A 47 15.40 -12.76 27.58
CA GLY A 47 15.55 -11.36 27.19
C GLY A 47 15.77 -11.15 25.69
N LEU A 48 15.41 -12.12 24.86
CA LEU A 48 15.62 -12.10 23.41
C LEU A 48 14.40 -11.60 22.62
N LEU A 49 13.21 -11.62 23.23
CA LEU A 49 11.93 -11.16 22.68
C LEU A 49 11.07 -10.52 23.78
N ASP A 50 10.20 -9.59 23.41
CA ASP A 50 9.11 -9.10 24.26
C ASP A 50 7.77 -9.64 23.75
N ARG A 51 6.85 -9.97 24.65
CA ARG A 51 5.47 -10.28 24.26
C ARG A 51 4.62 -9.02 24.13
N ARG A 52 3.84 -8.95 23.05
CA ARG A 52 2.74 -7.99 22.86
C ARG A 52 1.44 -8.77 22.69
N HIS A 53 0.28 -8.10 22.80
CA HIS A 53 -1.03 -8.76 22.71
C HIS A 53 -1.14 -9.53 21.39
N GLY A 54 -1.05 -10.87 21.46
CA GLY A 54 -1.15 -11.78 20.31
C GLY A 54 0.14 -12.07 19.51
N GLY A 55 1.33 -11.62 19.94
CA GLY A 55 2.57 -11.81 19.17
C GLY A 55 3.87 -11.62 19.96
N ALA A 56 4.99 -11.67 19.24
CA ALA A 56 6.35 -11.47 19.75
C ALA A 56 7.05 -10.34 18.98
N VAL A 57 7.80 -9.51 19.71
CA VAL A 57 8.61 -8.38 19.17
C VAL A 57 10.02 -8.42 19.74
N LEU A 58 10.96 -7.64 19.20
CA LEU A 58 12.29 -7.52 19.80
C LEU A 58 12.25 -6.65 21.08
N PRO A 59 13.09 -6.94 22.10
CA PRO A 59 13.16 -6.15 23.32
C PRO A 59 13.70 -4.75 23.04
N GLY A 60 13.13 -3.73 23.71
CA GLY A 60 13.73 -2.39 23.82
C GLY A 60 13.67 -1.47 22.59
N GLY A 61 12.77 -1.68 21.63
CA GLY A 61 12.70 -0.84 20.41
C GLY A 61 11.30 -0.34 20.07
N PHE A 62 11.23 0.88 19.53
CA PHE A 62 10.09 1.39 18.76
C PHE A 62 9.46 0.27 17.92
N THR A 63 8.13 0.15 17.98
CA THR A 63 7.33 -0.89 17.35
C THR A 63 7.82 -1.15 15.92
N ARG A 64 8.56 -2.24 15.74
CA ARG A 64 9.04 -2.65 14.43
C ARG A 64 7.83 -3.19 13.68
N GLU A 65 7.59 -2.66 12.47
CA GLU A 65 6.39 -2.85 11.66
C GLU A 65 5.84 -4.29 11.74
N SER A 66 4.58 -4.48 12.14
CA SER A 66 3.94 -5.80 12.04
C SER A 66 3.88 -6.24 10.58
N GLY A 67 4.25 -7.50 10.33
CA GLY A 67 4.24 -8.08 8.98
C GLY A 67 2.85 -8.05 8.34
N PHE A 68 2.82 -8.08 7.01
CA PHE A 68 1.56 -8.06 6.23
C PHE A 68 0.50 -9.08 6.69
N PRO A 69 0.81 -10.38 6.94
CA PRO A 69 -0.20 -11.35 7.34
C PRO A 69 -0.86 -11.01 8.69
N GLN A 70 -0.12 -10.38 9.60
CA GLN A 70 -0.66 -9.91 10.87
C GLN A 70 -1.55 -8.68 10.67
N LYS A 71 -1.12 -7.71 9.84
CA LYS A 71 -1.91 -6.51 9.54
C LYS A 71 -3.19 -6.82 8.75
N SER A 72 -3.21 -7.84 7.88
CA SER A 72 -4.39 -8.14 7.05
C SER A 72 -5.56 -8.73 7.85
N HIS A 73 -5.26 -9.42 8.96
CA HIS A 73 -6.28 -10.02 9.85
C HIS A 73 -6.76 -9.09 10.98
N LEU A 74 -6.02 -8.02 11.27
CA LEU A 74 -6.44 -6.99 12.24
C LEU A 74 -7.46 -6.06 11.59
N ALA A 75 -8.49 -5.65 12.33
CA ALA A 75 -9.43 -4.61 11.94
C ALA A 75 -9.95 -4.73 10.48
N THR A 76 -10.29 -5.96 10.05
CA THR A 76 -10.64 -6.22 8.64
C THR A 76 -11.96 -5.52 8.25
N ALA A 77 -12.94 -5.46 9.16
CA ALA A 77 -14.23 -4.81 8.89
C ALA A 77 -14.07 -3.29 8.77
N GLU A 78 -13.26 -2.71 9.65
CA GLU A 78 -12.90 -1.30 9.72
C GLU A 78 -12.17 -0.88 8.43
N LYS A 79 -11.18 -1.68 7.99
CA LYS A 79 -10.46 -1.44 6.73
C LYS A 79 -11.37 -1.49 5.51
N THR A 80 -12.33 -2.40 5.52
CA THR A 80 -13.34 -2.53 4.48
C THR A 80 -14.20 -1.28 4.43
N ALA A 81 -14.72 -0.82 5.58
CA ALA A 81 -15.55 0.38 5.68
C ALA A 81 -14.79 1.65 5.27
N ILE A 82 -13.55 1.82 5.73
CA ILE A 82 -12.66 2.93 5.34
C ILE A 82 -12.45 2.92 3.82
N ALA A 83 -12.19 1.75 3.24
CA ALA A 83 -11.97 1.60 1.82
C ALA A 83 -13.23 1.92 0.99
N ASP A 84 -14.43 1.52 1.45
CA ASP A 84 -15.70 1.83 0.81
C ASP A 84 -15.94 3.34 0.75
N LEU A 85 -15.75 4.02 1.89
CA LEU A 85 -15.90 5.47 1.96
C LEU A 85 -14.85 6.19 1.12
N ALA A 86 -13.59 5.76 1.18
CA ALA A 86 -12.50 6.36 0.42
C ALA A 86 -12.66 6.21 -1.10
N ALA A 87 -13.24 5.10 -1.57
CA ALA A 87 -13.52 4.90 -2.99
C ALA A 87 -14.52 5.92 -3.56
N GLY A 88 -15.40 6.48 -2.71
CA GLY A 88 -16.33 7.54 -3.09
C GLY A 88 -15.67 8.90 -3.35
N PHE A 89 -14.37 9.05 -3.09
CA PHE A 89 -13.61 10.26 -3.38
C PHE A 89 -12.83 10.20 -4.70
N VAL A 90 -13.04 9.16 -5.50
CA VAL A 90 -12.34 8.96 -6.77
C VAL A 90 -13.34 9.02 -7.92
N ASP A 91 -13.08 9.90 -8.86
CA ASP A 91 -13.91 10.12 -10.04
C ASP A 91 -13.43 9.28 -11.24
N GLU A 92 -14.32 9.04 -12.20
CA GLU A 92 -13.97 8.41 -13.49
C GLU A 92 -12.95 9.27 -14.26
N GLY A 93 -11.95 8.62 -14.87
CA GLY A 93 -10.92 9.30 -15.65
C GLY A 93 -9.81 9.98 -14.82
N GLU A 94 -9.86 9.85 -13.49
CA GLU A 94 -8.89 10.45 -12.59
C GLU A 94 -7.54 9.71 -12.61
N ALA A 95 -6.45 10.40 -12.25
CA ALA A 95 -5.16 9.77 -11.95
C ALA A 95 -4.88 9.93 -10.46
N VAL A 96 -4.72 8.82 -9.73
CA VAL A 96 -4.51 8.80 -8.28
C VAL A 96 -3.27 8.00 -7.91
N VAL A 97 -2.66 8.34 -6.77
CA VAL A 97 -1.63 7.55 -6.13
C VAL A 97 -2.25 6.72 -5.00
N VAL A 98 -1.89 5.44 -4.92
CA VAL A 98 -2.28 4.55 -3.82
C VAL A 98 -1.03 3.93 -3.22
N GLY A 99 -0.72 4.30 -1.97
CA GLY A 99 0.45 3.81 -1.24
C GLY A 99 0.31 2.37 -0.74
N ALA A 100 1.37 1.86 -0.12
CA ALA A 100 1.38 0.52 0.45
C ALA A 100 0.62 0.42 1.79
N GLY A 101 -0.14 -0.65 1.94
CA GLY A 101 -0.90 -0.90 3.16
C GLY A 101 -2.04 -1.88 2.95
N THR A 102 -2.51 -2.50 4.03
CA THR A 102 -3.67 -3.41 3.97
C THR A 102 -4.97 -2.64 3.71
N THR A 103 -5.09 -1.43 4.24
CA THR A 103 -6.26 -0.57 4.02
C THR A 103 -6.29 -0.05 2.58
N THR A 104 -5.14 0.34 2.03
CA THR A 104 -5.03 0.80 0.64
C THR A 104 -5.18 -0.35 -0.36
N GLN A 105 -4.79 -1.58 0.01
CA GLN A 105 -5.13 -2.78 -0.77
C GLN A 105 -6.66 -2.97 -0.87
N GLU A 106 -7.40 -2.79 0.21
CA GLU A 106 -8.86 -2.88 0.20
C GLU A 106 -9.50 -1.77 -0.62
N LEU A 107 -8.94 -0.55 -0.60
CA LEU A 107 -9.34 0.53 -1.51
C LEU A 107 -9.13 0.11 -2.97
N ALA A 108 -7.96 -0.44 -3.30
CA ALA A 108 -7.65 -0.88 -4.67
C ALA A 108 -8.68 -1.87 -5.24
N ARG A 109 -9.20 -2.79 -4.41
CA ARG A 109 -10.26 -3.73 -4.85
C ARG A 109 -11.54 -3.03 -5.30
N ARG A 110 -11.87 -1.87 -4.71
CA ARG A 110 -13.04 -1.06 -5.08
C ARG A 110 -12.76 -0.22 -6.31
N LEU A 111 -11.56 0.35 -6.37
CA LEU A 111 -11.09 1.13 -7.52
C LEU A 111 -11.03 0.31 -8.82
N ALA A 112 -10.92 -1.02 -8.74
CA ALA A 112 -10.99 -1.93 -9.89
C ALA A 112 -12.26 -1.75 -10.76
N ARG A 113 -13.32 -1.14 -10.20
CA ARG A 113 -14.60 -0.91 -10.87
C ARG A 113 -14.74 0.51 -11.44
N VAL A 114 -13.80 1.41 -11.15
CA VAL A 114 -13.84 2.80 -11.62
C VAL A 114 -13.26 2.87 -13.03
N PRO A 115 -14.07 3.17 -14.06
CA PRO A 115 -13.59 3.23 -15.43
C PRO A 115 -12.63 4.40 -15.67
N GLY A 116 -11.66 4.20 -16.57
CA GLY A 116 -10.75 5.26 -17.01
C GLY A 116 -9.73 5.70 -15.96
N LEU A 117 -9.68 5.03 -14.81
CA LEU A 117 -8.79 5.40 -13.71
C LEU A 117 -7.33 5.03 -14.03
N THR A 118 -6.41 5.94 -13.74
CA THR A 118 -4.97 5.61 -13.67
C THR A 118 -4.54 5.54 -12.20
N VAL A 119 -4.02 4.39 -11.77
CA VAL A 119 -3.50 4.18 -10.41
C VAL A 119 -1.99 4.07 -10.45
N VAL A 120 -1.31 5.02 -9.82
CA VAL A 120 0.12 4.95 -9.55
C VAL A 120 0.33 4.33 -8.17
N THR A 121 1.16 3.29 -8.06
CA THR A 121 1.38 2.63 -6.76
C THR A 121 2.80 2.11 -6.59
N ASN A 122 3.32 2.17 -5.36
CA ASN A 122 4.52 1.44 -4.98
C ASN A 122 4.21 0.08 -4.35
N SER A 123 2.96 -0.36 -4.31
CA SER A 123 2.55 -1.58 -3.61
C SER A 123 2.26 -2.70 -4.59
N LEU A 124 2.97 -3.82 -4.42
CA LEU A 124 2.69 -5.05 -5.18
C LEU A 124 1.27 -5.57 -4.89
N LEU A 125 0.75 -5.35 -3.68
CA LEU A 125 -0.58 -5.81 -3.28
C LEU A 125 -1.70 -4.99 -3.93
N VAL A 126 -1.50 -3.68 -4.06
CA VAL A 126 -2.41 -2.79 -4.79
C VAL A 126 -2.38 -3.15 -6.27
N ALA A 127 -1.18 -3.29 -6.86
CA ALA A 127 -1.03 -3.70 -8.25
C ALA A 127 -1.70 -5.06 -8.52
N GLN A 128 -1.53 -6.04 -7.62
CA GLN A 128 -2.18 -7.34 -7.71
C GLN A 128 -3.71 -7.24 -7.62
N ALA A 129 -4.24 -6.40 -6.73
CA ALA A 129 -5.69 -6.19 -6.60
C ALA A 129 -6.32 -5.60 -7.88
N LEU A 130 -5.54 -4.85 -8.65
CA LEU A 130 -5.95 -4.20 -9.90
C LEU A 130 -5.53 -4.96 -11.17
N ALA A 131 -4.77 -6.05 -11.05
CA ALA A 131 -4.15 -6.72 -12.20
C ALA A 131 -5.15 -7.24 -13.26
N HIS A 132 -6.41 -7.48 -12.86
CA HIS A 132 -7.48 -7.93 -13.75
C HIS A 132 -8.53 -6.83 -14.04
N ALA A 133 -8.28 -5.60 -13.59
CA ALA A 133 -9.16 -4.47 -13.83
C ALA A 133 -8.90 -3.88 -15.22
N ASN A 134 -9.56 -4.43 -16.24
CA ASN A 134 -9.36 -4.04 -17.66
C ASN A 134 -9.69 -2.57 -17.99
N ARG A 135 -10.25 -1.82 -17.04
CA ARG A 135 -10.63 -0.41 -17.19
C ARG A 135 -9.80 0.53 -16.32
N VAL A 136 -8.78 -0.01 -15.65
CA VAL A 136 -7.86 0.74 -14.78
C VAL A 136 -6.45 0.56 -15.32
N GLU A 137 -5.77 1.66 -15.62
CA GLU A 137 -4.35 1.65 -15.93
C GLU A 137 -3.56 1.62 -14.62
N VAL A 138 -2.62 0.68 -14.48
CA VAL A 138 -1.81 0.55 -13.27
C VAL A 138 -0.35 0.87 -13.60
N VAL A 139 0.17 1.93 -13.00
CA VAL A 139 1.57 2.32 -13.07
C VAL A 139 2.23 1.96 -11.75
N MET A 140 3.09 0.93 -11.77
CA MET A 140 3.83 0.52 -10.59
C MET A 140 5.21 1.17 -10.56
N THR A 141 5.62 1.73 -9.42
CA THR A 141 6.96 2.32 -9.29
C THR A 141 8.05 1.26 -9.47
N GLY A 142 9.26 1.66 -9.87
CA GLY A 142 10.44 0.78 -9.79
C GLY A 142 10.93 0.56 -8.36
N GLY A 143 12.13 0.01 -8.21
CA GLY A 143 12.84 -0.11 -6.93
C GLY A 143 12.93 -1.54 -6.37
N THR A 144 13.24 -1.63 -5.07
CA THR A 144 13.49 -2.90 -4.37
C THR A 144 12.26 -3.31 -3.56
N LEU A 145 11.82 -4.56 -3.72
CA LEU A 145 10.69 -5.10 -2.97
C LEU A 145 11.05 -5.36 -1.50
N ARG A 146 10.35 -4.69 -0.59
CA ARG A 146 10.31 -4.96 0.84
C ARG A 146 9.31 -6.08 1.13
N GLY A 147 9.81 -7.26 1.51
CA GLY A 147 8.96 -8.40 1.83
C GLY A 147 8.00 -8.19 3.02
N SER A 148 8.33 -7.31 3.98
CA SER A 148 7.53 -7.16 5.19
C SER A 148 6.15 -6.51 4.96
N ASN A 149 6.02 -5.64 3.96
CA ASN A 149 4.77 -4.95 3.61
C ASN A 149 4.46 -4.97 2.09
N TYR A 150 5.24 -5.71 1.31
CA TYR A 150 5.13 -5.84 -0.15
C TYR A 150 5.14 -4.49 -0.89
N ALA A 151 5.94 -3.55 -0.40
CA ALA A 151 6.16 -2.24 -1.01
C ALA A 151 7.49 -2.18 -1.78
N LEU A 152 7.52 -1.46 -2.89
CA LEU A 152 8.72 -1.11 -3.63
C LEU A 152 9.31 0.17 -3.05
N VAL A 153 10.60 0.12 -2.72
CA VAL A 153 11.30 1.20 -2.03
C VAL A 153 12.66 1.51 -2.65
N GLY A 154 13.26 2.61 -2.22
CA GLY A 154 14.58 3.06 -2.65
C GLY A 154 14.54 4.04 -3.83
N SER A 155 15.71 4.47 -4.27
CA SER A 155 15.86 5.55 -5.26
C SER A 155 15.11 5.30 -6.57
N GLY A 156 15.05 4.05 -7.05
CA GLY A 156 14.29 3.70 -8.26
C GLY A 156 12.78 3.96 -8.10
N ALA A 157 12.22 3.71 -6.91
CA ALA A 157 10.82 4.01 -6.61
C ALA A 157 10.59 5.52 -6.58
N GLU A 158 11.47 6.25 -5.87
CA GLU A 158 11.39 7.71 -5.74
C GLU A 158 11.54 8.44 -7.07
N GLN A 159 12.49 8.01 -7.92
CA GLN A 159 12.69 8.57 -9.26
C GLN A 159 11.50 8.34 -10.18
N SER A 160 10.83 7.18 -10.06
CA SER A 160 9.62 6.89 -10.85
C SER A 160 8.47 7.84 -10.54
N LEU A 161 8.49 8.49 -9.36
CA LEU A 161 7.47 9.45 -8.93
C LEU A 161 7.81 10.90 -9.32
N GLN A 162 9.03 11.16 -9.78
CA GLN A 162 9.44 12.52 -10.18
C GLN A 162 8.71 12.96 -11.45
N GLY A 163 8.16 14.17 -11.42
CA GLY A 163 7.43 14.75 -12.55
C GLY A 163 5.99 14.23 -12.71
N LEU A 164 5.55 13.28 -11.87
CA LEU A 164 4.15 12.89 -11.81
C LEU A 164 3.31 13.95 -11.11
N ARG A 165 2.10 14.14 -11.62
CA ARG A 165 1.05 14.93 -10.99
C ARG A 165 -0.24 14.13 -11.01
N VAL A 166 -0.74 13.84 -9.82
CA VAL A 166 -2.02 13.17 -9.59
C VAL A 166 -2.92 14.09 -8.79
N SER A 167 -4.22 13.89 -8.89
CA SER A 167 -5.20 14.64 -8.10
C SER A 167 -5.08 14.28 -6.62
N ARG A 168 -4.97 12.99 -6.28
CA ARG A 168 -5.04 12.51 -4.89
C ARG A 168 -4.01 11.44 -4.58
N ALA A 169 -3.47 11.46 -3.36
CA ALA A 169 -2.69 10.37 -2.78
C ALA A 169 -3.46 9.72 -1.62
N PHE A 170 -3.72 8.42 -1.73
CA PHE A 170 -4.28 7.61 -0.66
C PHE A 170 -3.16 6.86 0.06
N LEU A 171 -2.85 7.29 1.29
CA LEU A 171 -1.74 6.77 2.07
C LEU A 171 -2.21 6.16 3.38
N SER A 172 -1.50 5.13 3.85
CA SER A 172 -1.73 4.54 5.17
C SER A 172 -0.40 4.39 5.89
N GLY A 173 -0.43 4.54 7.21
CA GLY A 173 0.76 4.48 8.06
C GLY A 173 0.65 3.42 9.14
N SER A 174 1.63 3.43 10.03
CA SER A 174 1.62 2.63 11.27
C SER A 174 1.17 3.42 12.49
N GLY A 175 1.04 4.75 12.37
CA GLY A 175 0.55 5.63 13.41
C GLY A 175 0.19 7.01 12.85
N LEU A 176 -0.74 7.69 13.50
CA LEU A 176 -1.19 9.04 13.18
C LEU A 176 -1.42 9.83 14.47
N THR A 177 -0.84 11.01 14.57
CA THR A 177 -1.07 11.97 15.66
C THR A 177 -1.37 13.35 15.08
N ALA A 178 -2.10 14.20 15.79
CA ALA A 178 -2.28 15.60 15.39
C ALA A 178 -0.96 16.38 15.42
N GLU A 179 -0.05 16.06 16.33
CA GLU A 179 1.24 16.76 16.45
C GLU A 179 2.18 16.47 15.28
N ARG A 180 2.35 15.19 14.91
CA ARG A 180 3.34 14.77 13.90
C ARG A 180 2.74 14.31 12.58
N GLY A 181 1.43 14.09 12.48
CA GLY A 181 0.81 13.53 11.29
C GLY A 181 1.10 12.04 11.13
N LEU A 182 1.09 11.56 9.88
CA LEU A 182 1.25 10.15 9.56
C LEU A 182 2.71 9.71 9.74
N SER A 183 2.91 8.52 10.31
CA SER A 183 4.25 7.96 10.55
C SER A 183 4.34 6.47 10.23
N THR A 184 5.57 6.02 9.97
CA THR A 184 5.94 4.62 9.80
C THR A 184 7.25 4.28 10.52
N SER A 185 7.49 2.99 10.79
CA SER A 185 8.70 2.52 11.47
C SER A 185 9.91 2.33 10.54
N ASN A 186 9.76 2.56 9.23
CA ASN A 186 10.84 2.32 8.26
C ASN A 186 11.17 3.54 7.40
N MET A 187 12.44 3.94 7.39
CA MET A 187 12.93 5.09 6.64
C MET A 187 12.73 4.99 5.13
N LEU A 188 12.92 3.81 4.52
CA LEU A 188 12.76 3.64 3.07
C LEU A 188 11.30 3.74 2.65
N SER A 189 10.38 3.20 3.45
CA SER A 189 8.94 3.43 3.24
C SER A 189 8.59 4.91 3.40
N ALA A 190 9.10 5.55 4.45
CA ALA A 190 8.85 6.97 4.69
C ALA A 190 9.34 7.85 3.53
N SER A 191 10.51 7.53 2.94
CA SER A 191 11.05 8.26 1.80
C SER A 191 10.14 8.18 0.57
N VAL A 192 9.65 6.97 0.25
CA VAL A 192 8.72 6.80 -0.88
C VAL A 192 7.36 7.43 -0.58
N ASP A 193 6.82 7.28 0.63
CA ASP A 193 5.54 7.90 1.01
C ASP A 193 5.60 9.42 0.87
N ARG A 194 6.72 10.05 1.23
CA ARG A 194 6.92 11.49 0.99
C ARG A 194 6.94 11.81 -0.50
N ALA A 195 7.60 11.00 -1.33
CA ALA A 195 7.58 11.19 -2.78
C ALA A 195 6.16 11.04 -3.36
N LEU A 196 5.36 10.11 -2.84
CA LEU A 196 3.95 9.92 -3.19
C LEU A 196 3.12 11.16 -2.80
N VAL A 197 3.33 11.72 -1.60
CA VAL A 197 2.71 12.99 -1.17
C VAL A 197 3.04 14.12 -2.15
N GLN A 198 4.32 14.27 -2.51
CA GLN A 198 4.76 15.37 -3.38
C GLN A 198 4.18 15.31 -4.79
N ALA A 199 3.72 14.14 -5.26
CA ALA A 199 3.09 13.97 -6.55
C ALA A 199 1.60 14.37 -6.56
N ALA A 200 0.94 14.48 -5.41
CA ALA A 200 -0.50 14.68 -5.32
C ALA A 200 -0.91 16.12 -4.96
N ALA A 201 -2.08 16.54 -5.44
CA ALA A 201 -2.69 17.81 -5.05
C ALA A 201 -3.41 17.73 -3.70
N GLU A 202 -4.08 16.61 -3.41
CA GLU A 202 -4.71 16.33 -2.12
C GLU A 202 -4.13 15.06 -1.49
N VAL A 203 -3.93 15.07 -0.18
CA VAL A 203 -3.48 13.89 0.57
C VAL A 203 -4.62 13.37 1.44
N VAL A 204 -5.01 12.13 1.17
CA VAL A 204 -6.05 11.39 1.89
C VAL A 204 -5.37 10.28 2.71
N VAL A 205 -5.41 10.43 4.03
CA VAL A 205 -4.90 9.42 4.96
C VAL A 205 -6.00 8.43 5.28
N LEU A 206 -5.68 7.14 5.18
CA LEU A 206 -6.54 6.02 5.56
C LEU A 206 -5.98 5.37 6.82
N ALA A 207 -6.67 5.56 7.95
CA ALA A 207 -6.22 5.01 9.23
C ALA A 207 -7.40 4.51 10.06
N ASP A 208 -7.31 3.27 10.53
CA ASP A 208 -8.25 2.76 11.52
C ASP A 208 -7.98 3.37 12.90
N HIS A 209 -8.97 3.31 13.80
CA HIS A 209 -8.88 3.91 15.13
C HIS A 209 -7.65 3.45 15.92
N THR A 210 -7.18 2.21 15.69
CA THR A 210 -6.01 1.64 16.38
C THR A 210 -4.70 2.37 16.07
N LYS A 211 -4.66 3.13 14.97
CA LYS A 211 -3.49 3.94 14.58
C LYS A 211 -3.52 5.34 15.15
N LEU A 212 -4.68 5.81 15.63
CA LEU A 212 -4.85 7.16 16.16
C LEU A 212 -4.12 7.30 17.50
N GLY A 213 -3.41 8.42 17.65
CA GLY A 213 -2.54 8.73 18.79
C GLY A 213 -1.24 7.94 18.80
N THR A 214 -1.02 7.03 17.85
CA THR A 214 0.21 6.21 17.79
C THR A 214 1.27 6.96 16.99
N ASP A 215 2.46 7.06 17.58
CA ASP A 215 3.61 7.67 16.93
C ASP A 215 4.70 6.63 16.66
N THR A 216 5.33 6.74 15.51
CA THR A 216 6.40 5.83 15.07
C THR A 216 7.61 6.61 14.56
N MET A 217 8.69 5.89 14.29
CA MET A 217 10.03 6.46 14.16
C MET A 217 10.17 7.53 13.06
N PHE A 218 9.52 7.35 11.90
CA PHE A 218 9.67 8.24 10.75
C PHE A 218 8.34 8.85 10.34
N GLN A 219 8.24 10.18 10.39
CA GLN A 219 7.12 10.94 9.83
C GLN A 219 7.08 10.78 8.30
N THR A 220 5.92 10.49 7.75
CA THR A 220 5.69 10.34 6.31
C THR A 220 4.90 11.51 5.75
N VAL A 221 3.82 11.91 6.43
CA VAL A 221 2.95 13.02 6.03
C VAL A 221 2.78 13.96 7.22
N PRO A 222 3.34 15.17 7.18
CA PRO A 222 3.06 16.22 8.16
C PRO A 222 1.56 16.56 8.23
N THR A 223 1.04 16.92 9.41
CA THR A 223 -0.40 17.15 9.61
C THR A 223 -0.96 18.25 8.72
N ASP A 224 -0.21 19.33 8.50
CA ASP A 224 -0.56 20.48 7.67
C ASP A 224 -0.73 20.15 6.18
N VAL A 225 -0.19 19.00 5.74
CA VAL A 225 -0.32 18.51 4.37
C VAL A 225 -1.52 17.55 4.22
N ILE A 226 -2.07 17.04 5.32
CA ILE A 226 -3.21 16.09 5.29
C ILE A 226 -4.50 16.86 4.97
N THR A 227 -5.03 16.66 3.77
CA THR A 227 -6.32 17.25 3.37
C THR A 227 -7.49 16.55 4.05
N ARG A 228 -7.46 15.22 4.09
CA ARG A 228 -8.54 14.39 4.63
C ARG A 228 -8.00 13.19 5.40
N LEU A 229 -8.65 12.86 6.51
CA LEU A 229 -8.55 11.57 7.18
C LEU A 229 -9.85 10.77 6.95
N VAL A 230 -9.70 9.53 6.47
CA VAL A 230 -10.77 8.53 6.46
C VAL A 230 -10.48 7.48 7.52
N THR A 231 -11.40 7.33 8.47
CA THR A 231 -11.26 6.42 9.61
C THR A 231 -12.55 5.65 9.86
N ASP A 232 -12.49 4.57 10.63
CA ASP A 232 -13.68 3.90 11.15
C ASP A 232 -14.16 4.59 12.44
N GLU A 233 -15.36 4.24 12.89
CA GLU A 233 -15.91 4.78 14.13
C GLU A 233 -15.11 4.25 15.34
N PRO A 234 -14.38 5.11 16.08
CA PRO A 234 -13.62 4.64 17.23
C PRO A 234 -14.56 4.09 18.31
N PRO A 235 -14.18 3.04 19.05
CA PRO A 235 -14.94 2.60 20.21
C PRO A 235 -15.17 3.76 21.19
N ALA A 236 -16.37 3.87 21.76
CA ALA A 236 -16.74 4.97 22.67
C ALA A 236 -15.88 5.08 23.95
N HIS A 237 -15.02 4.10 24.21
CA HIS A 237 -14.09 4.08 25.35
C HIS A 237 -12.63 4.35 24.95
N ASP A 238 -12.37 4.63 23.67
CA ASP A 238 -11.04 4.98 23.16
C ASP A 238 -10.87 6.51 23.17
N ASP A 239 -10.73 7.07 24.37
CA ASP A 239 -10.56 8.52 24.59
C ASP A 239 -9.36 9.08 23.81
N ARG A 240 -8.32 8.26 23.61
CA ARG A 240 -7.12 8.63 22.87
C ARG A 240 -7.46 8.85 21.40
N ALA A 241 -8.13 7.89 20.76
CA ALA A 241 -8.54 8.02 19.37
C ALA A 241 -9.46 9.24 19.16
N LEU A 242 -10.43 9.43 20.07
CA LEU A 242 -11.37 10.56 20.01
C LEU A 242 -10.66 11.92 20.16
N THR A 243 -9.72 12.02 21.11
CA THR A 243 -8.93 13.26 21.32
C THR A 243 -8.10 13.60 20.09
N GLU A 244 -7.50 12.61 19.45
CA GLU A 244 -6.67 12.81 18.27
C GLU A 244 -7.49 13.21 17.04
N LEU A 245 -8.70 12.64 16.87
CA LEU A 245 -9.61 13.10 15.82
C LEU A 245 -10.01 14.56 16.00
N GLN A 246 -10.32 14.96 17.23
CA GLN A 246 -10.65 16.36 17.51
C GLN A 246 -9.45 17.27 17.21
N ALA A 247 -8.26 16.91 17.68
CA ALA A 247 -7.05 17.71 17.45
C ALA A 247 -6.66 17.80 15.97
N LEU A 248 -6.88 16.74 15.17
CA LEU A 248 -6.68 16.77 13.71
C LEU A 248 -7.71 17.71 13.03
N ALA A 249 -8.97 17.65 13.45
CA ALA A 249 -10.01 18.54 12.94
C ALA A 249 -9.72 20.01 13.27
N ASP A 250 -9.24 20.30 14.48
CA ASP A 250 -8.84 21.65 14.91
C ASP A 250 -7.67 22.22 14.08
N GLN A 251 -6.84 21.35 13.49
CA GLN A 251 -5.79 21.73 12.54
C GLN A 251 -6.27 21.84 11.09
N GLY A 252 -7.57 21.68 10.82
CA GLY A 252 -8.17 21.84 9.50
C GLY A 252 -8.21 20.55 8.65
N VAL A 253 -7.85 19.40 9.22
CA VAL A 253 -7.97 18.11 8.52
C VAL A 253 -9.46 17.73 8.40
N GLN A 254 -9.92 17.44 7.19
CA GLN A 254 -11.30 16.99 7.00
C GLN A 254 -11.45 15.55 7.48
N ILE A 255 -12.29 15.31 8.48
CA ILE A 255 -12.52 13.96 9.03
C ILE A 255 -13.72 13.31 8.35
N SER A 256 -13.57 12.06 7.92
CA SER A 256 -14.63 11.26 7.31
C SER A 256 -14.67 9.90 8.00
N VAL A 257 -15.73 9.66 8.76
CA VAL A 257 -15.91 8.44 9.56
C VAL A 257 -16.77 7.45 8.78
N ALA A 258 -16.23 6.26 8.55
CA ALA A 258 -16.91 5.16 7.90
C ALA A 258 -17.82 4.45 8.92
N GLY A 259 -19.14 4.54 8.71
CA GLY A 259 -20.12 3.86 9.55
C GLY A 259 -20.14 2.35 9.31
N PRO A 260 -20.63 1.55 10.29
CA PRO A 260 -20.85 0.13 10.11
C PRO A 260 -22.00 -0.11 9.12
N GLY A 261 -21.67 -0.33 7.84
CA GLY A 261 -22.61 -0.94 6.87
C GLY A 261 -23.23 -0.05 5.80
N ALA A 262 -22.51 0.91 5.21
CA ALA A 262 -22.95 1.52 3.94
C ALA A 262 -22.63 0.61 2.75
N GLY A 263 -23.32 -0.53 2.67
CA GLY A 263 -23.07 -1.58 1.67
C GLY A 263 -24.29 -2.44 1.37
N ALA A 264 -25.46 -1.83 1.15
CA ALA A 264 -26.60 -2.41 0.42
C ALA A 264 -27.61 -1.28 0.12
N GLY A 265 -28.06 -1.17 -1.13
CA GLY A 265 -28.69 0.03 -1.66
C GLY A 265 -30.06 0.41 -1.11
N SER A 266 -30.37 1.69 -1.24
CA SER A 266 -31.74 2.22 -1.33
C SER A 266 -31.96 2.80 -2.72
N GLY A 267 -32.01 1.90 -3.71
CA GLY A 267 -32.71 2.16 -4.95
C GLY A 267 -34.20 1.82 -4.74
N GLY A 268 -35.05 2.84 -4.83
CA GLY A 268 -36.45 2.70 -5.24
C GLY A 268 -37.49 2.66 -4.12
N GLU A 269 -38.23 3.77 -4.00
CA GLU A 269 -39.70 3.91 -3.86
C GLU A 269 -39.94 5.39 -3.52
N GLY A 270 -40.78 6.19 -4.15
CA GLY A 270 -41.78 6.03 -5.20
C GLY A 270 -42.63 7.31 -5.09
N GLY A 271 -42.77 8.09 -6.16
CA GLY A 271 -43.52 9.34 -6.08
C GLY A 271 -43.49 10.22 -7.32
N GLY A 272 -44.10 9.75 -8.41
CA GLY A 272 -44.57 10.64 -9.47
C GLY A 272 -46.10 10.63 -9.52
N PRO A 273 -46.74 11.78 -9.81
CA PRO A 273 -47.67 11.74 -10.93
C PRO A 273 -47.62 12.99 -11.82
N GLY A 274 -47.89 12.76 -13.12
CA GLY A 274 -48.29 13.77 -14.12
C GLY A 274 -47.17 14.16 -15.09
N ARG A 275 -47.33 14.19 -16.40
CA ARG A 275 -48.53 14.21 -17.26
C ARG A 275 -48.16 13.73 -18.67
N GLN A 276 -49.22 13.27 -19.34
CA GLN A 276 -49.38 12.90 -20.74
C GLN A 276 -48.73 13.86 -21.76
N GLY A 277 -48.26 13.25 -22.86
CA GLY A 277 -48.06 13.89 -24.16
C GLY A 277 -47.82 12.82 -25.24
N ARG A 278 -48.89 12.43 -25.94
CA ARG A 278 -48.88 11.49 -27.07
C ARG A 278 -48.33 12.15 -28.34
N LEU A 279 -48.08 11.28 -29.33
CA LEU A 279 -48.01 11.47 -30.80
C LEU A 279 -46.56 11.63 -31.30
N GLY A 280 -46.04 10.87 -32.28
CA GLY A 280 -46.58 9.81 -33.12
C GLY A 280 -45.45 9.21 -33.96
N HIS A 281 -45.66 7.99 -34.46
CA HIS A 281 -44.86 7.32 -35.51
C HIS A 281 -45.68 7.41 -36.83
N PRO A 282 -45.21 6.98 -38.04
CA PRO A 282 -43.86 6.64 -38.56
C PRO A 282 -43.70 7.13 -40.05
N PRO A 283 -43.10 6.41 -41.04
CA PRO A 283 -41.76 5.81 -41.25
C PRO A 283 -41.05 6.25 -42.58
N ARG A 284 -39.92 5.59 -42.90
CA ARG A 284 -39.24 5.36 -44.22
C ARG A 284 -38.10 6.35 -44.54
N ALA A 285 -37.02 6.03 -45.27
CA ALA A 285 -36.40 4.84 -45.89
C ALA A 285 -34.89 5.21 -46.01
N GLY A 286 -33.93 4.30 -45.94
CA GLY A 286 -33.40 3.55 -47.09
C GLY A 286 -31.91 3.90 -47.30
N GLU A 287 -31.06 2.87 -47.43
CA GLU A 287 -29.80 2.82 -48.20
C GLU A 287 -28.67 3.81 -47.75
N ASP A 288 -27.41 3.45 -47.50
CA ASP A 288 -26.50 2.58 -48.21
C ASP A 288 -25.32 2.18 -47.29
N GLY A 289 -24.75 1.00 -47.55
CA GLY A 289 -23.57 0.52 -46.87
C GLY A 289 -22.28 1.20 -47.33
N LEU A 290 -21.37 1.47 -46.39
CA LEU A 290 -19.93 1.57 -46.65
C LEU A 290 -19.11 0.95 -45.49
N PRO A 291 -17.92 0.41 -45.79
CA PRO A 291 -17.39 -0.76 -45.10
C PRO A 291 -16.39 -0.45 -43.98
N LEU A 292 -16.21 -1.46 -43.11
CA LEU A 292 -15.19 -1.57 -42.07
C LEU A 292 -13.77 -1.31 -42.61
N PRO A 293 -12.90 -0.56 -41.90
CA PRO A 293 -11.51 -0.42 -42.29
C PRO A 293 -10.73 -1.72 -42.02
N GLY A 294 -10.16 -2.28 -43.09
CA GLY A 294 -9.30 -3.47 -43.08
C GLY A 294 -7.93 -3.24 -42.41
N PRO A 295 -7.12 -4.31 -42.27
CA PRO A 295 -5.91 -4.31 -41.46
C PRO A 295 -4.81 -3.42 -42.07
N ARG A 296 -4.14 -2.66 -41.19
CA ARG A 296 -3.02 -1.78 -41.56
C ARG A 296 -1.87 -2.61 -42.16
N ARG A 297 -1.40 -2.19 -43.33
CA ARG A 297 -0.17 -2.68 -43.97
C ARG A 297 1.05 -2.27 -43.13
N ASN A 298 1.94 -3.22 -42.87
CA ASN A 298 3.28 -2.99 -42.32
C ASN A 298 4.11 -2.15 -43.29
N HIS A 299 4.57 -0.97 -42.85
CA HIS A 299 5.71 -0.29 -43.45
C HIS A 299 7.01 -0.82 -42.82
N PRO A 300 8.07 -1.08 -43.60
CA PRO A 300 9.33 -1.54 -43.07
C PRO A 300 10.05 -0.44 -42.27
N HIS A 301 10.46 -0.76 -41.05
CA HIS A 301 11.35 0.06 -40.24
C HIS A 301 12.75 0.20 -40.89
N PRO A 302 13.44 1.34 -40.75
CA PRO A 302 14.84 1.47 -41.13
C PRO A 302 15.74 0.63 -40.18
N PRO A 303 16.88 0.10 -40.65
CA PRO A 303 17.70 -0.83 -39.88
C PRO A 303 18.36 -0.17 -38.67
N SER A 304 18.26 -0.82 -37.52
CA SER A 304 18.96 -0.49 -36.28
C SER A 304 20.48 -0.71 -36.44
N PRO A 305 21.35 0.11 -35.80
CA PRO A 305 22.79 -0.06 -35.86
C PRO A 305 23.22 -1.35 -35.14
N GLN A 306 24.01 -2.17 -35.84
CA GLN A 306 24.52 -3.45 -35.38
C GLN A 306 25.46 -3.28 -34.17
N LEU A 307 25.09 -3.89 -33.04
CA LEU A 307 25.97 -4.19 -31.93
C LEU A 307 27.07 -5.16 -32.40
N ARG A 308 28.32 -4.72 -32.39
CA ARG A 308 29.48 -5.56 -32.68
C ARG A 308 29.57 -6.68 -31.63
N SER A 309 29.63 -7.90 -32.15
CA SER A 309 29.88 -9.14 -31.42
C SER A 309 31.17 -9.07 -30.59
N ALA A 310 31.05 -9.31 -29.29
CA ALA A 310 32.19 -9.61 -28.42
C ALA A 310 32.72 -11.01 -28.75
N VAL A 311 34.03 -11.09 -29.00
CA VAL A 311 34.79 -12.33 -29.18
C VAL A 311 35.03 -12.96 -27.80
N PRO A 312 34.92 -14.29 -27.62
CA PRO A 312 35.09 -14.95 -26.33
C PRO A 312 36.58 -15.05 -25.95
N LEU A 313 36.91 -14.71 -24.71
CA LEU A 313 38.22 -15.01 -24.12
C LEU A 313 38.10 -16.25 -23.23
N SER A 314 38.53 -17.39 -23.78
CA SER A 314 38.90 -18.58 -23.02
C SER A 314 40.40 -18.54 -22.70
N GLU A 315 40.72 -18.80 -21.43
CA GLU A 315 41.96 -19.40 -20.90
C GLU A 315 43.32 -18.81 -21.29
N GLN A 316 43.96 -18.09 -20.36
CA GLN A 316 45.40 -18.24 -20.08
C GLN A 316 45.74 -17.83 -18.63
N GLN A 317 46.57 -18.65 -18.00
CA GLN A 317 46.98 -18.71 -16.59
C GLN A 317 48.11 -17.70 -16.21
N PRO A 318 48.52 -17.60 -14.93
CA PRO A 318 48.95 -16.35 -14.29
C PRO A 318 50.46 -16.06 -14.36
N GLY A 319 50.84 -14.78 -14.22
CA GLY A 319 52.25 -14.39 -14.20
C GLY A 319 52.54 -13.00 -13.60
N ARG A 320 53.05 -13.05 -12.35
CA ARG A 320 54.07 -12.19 -11.71
C ARG A 320 53.73 -10.78 -11.19
N VAL A 321 53.82 -10.75 -9.86
CA VAL A 321 54.15 -9.66 -8.93
C VAL A 321 55.44 -8.91 -9.35
N ALA A 322 55.42 -7.58 -9.25
CA ALA A 322 56.62 -6.78 -8.99
C ALA A 322 56.25 -5.49 -8.23
N ASP A 323 57.04 -5.23 -7.20
CA ASP A 323 57.01 -4.12 -6.24
C ASP A 323 56.99 -2.72 -6.87
N LEU A 324 56.45 -1.75 -6.11
CA LEU A 324 57.09 -0.44 -5.90
C LEU A 324 56.51 0.25 -4.66
N ALA A 325 57.33 0.27 -3.60
CA ALA A 325 57.13 0.95 -2.33
C ALA A 325 57.30 2.49 -2.44
N PRO A 326 56.92 3.28 -1.41
CA PRO A 326 56.46 4.66 -1.54
C PRO A 326 57.55 5.71 -1.29
N ARG A 327 57.38 6.92 -1.84
CA ARG A 327 58.13 8.12 -1.43
C ARG A 327 57.28 9.02 -0.53
N ARG A 328 57.71 9.14 0.72
CA ARG A 328 57.41 10.27 1.61
C ARG A 328 58.34 11.45 1.30
N ARG A 329 57.82 12.66 1.42
CA ARG A 329 58.44 13.76 2.18
C ARG A 329 57.37 14.39 3.04
#